data_AF-A0A1H5X2U9-F1
#
_entry.id   AF-A0A1H5X2U9-F1
#
_cell.length_a   1.000
_cell.length_b   1.000
_cell.length_c   1.000
_cell.angle_alpha   90.00
_cell.angle_beta   90.00
_cell.angle_gamma   90.00
#
_symmetry.space_group_name_H-M   'P 1'
#
loop_
_entity.id
_entity.type
_entity.pdbx_description
1 polymer ?
#
loop_
_entity_poly.entity_id
_entity_poly.type
_entity_poly.pdbx_seq_one_letter_code
_entity_poly.pdbx_strand_id
1 'polypeptide(L)'
;MPQKAPPGAVLERRYRDLVRLAYLVLPGNTKRIYRLALAQRIVDGEFPLIAGRAVRPSTGRYGYARMRTRVLRRAMRPSWRLRVGLGPWLRGLPVRLPDPALTMALAELDPAVRVAYVLREVERMPRYAVRDLLVELGVPDVPAVLEAAEAADGMPEACGRAADVVVDVSVRRAHERAIRRRSRLPIAVATALTIALVGTVFVLETSPSTSPAAARQARLVMLPPRDWGKTPRTLDVWPARGGLVGDRAFTGRALTAWARRAGRGDPQLLYAGRVGDTPTAMLRHGARIARYTEPRRTLEDVPATGRGPSGLLDLGGGHYLLPPWATGAQAPDGGRIAVDDGATGPLTARTPCHRGPLLWFNDRQGPVMLADLGGPAPAAVHYRSAKGTAAKAVAPGSSGRRLWDRLACARPASTRPVADAAAWEFWSGKLPDQARAARWVCTRYTYADGGTSARATLIEPGGRAHETGACDPRRPVSGLWWRSPRKHWYYVAASAPGAVPHVTGPVEVAGRSGRLLVATGPRLKRRPAGRVTLTARHADAGRADAGRAGGRPR
;
A
#
# COMPACT_ATOMS: atom_id res chain seq x y z
N MET A 1 19.84 -20.82 -14.63
CA MET A 1 20.43 -19.49 -14.92
C MET A 1 19.67 -18.42 -14.13
N PRO A 2 20.32 -17.58 -13.31
CA PRO A 2 19.61 -16.55 -12.55
C PRO A 2 19.08 -15.48 -13.52
N GLN A 3 17.77 -15.23 -13.50
CA GLN A 3 17.14 -14.15 -14.27
C GLN A 3 17.81 -12.83 -13.89
N LYS A 4 18.50 -12.21 -14.87
CA LYS A 4 19.13 -10.90 -14.71
C LYS A 4 18.03 -9.90 -14.38
N ALA A 5 18.06 -9.34 -13.17
CA ALA A 5 17.07 -8.38 -12.73
C ALA A 5 16.91 -7.25 -13.77
N PRO A 6 15.69 -6.79 -14.06
CA PRO A 6 15.48 -5.73 -15.04
C PRO A 6 16.30 -4.49 -14.64
N PRO A 7 16.93 -3.78 -15.59
CA PRO A 7 17.87 -2.70 -15.31
C PRO A 7 17.30 -1.60 -14.39
N GLY A 8 15.98 -1.38 -14.44
CA GLY A 8 15.28 -0.46 -13.52
C GLY A 8 15.31 -0.89 -12.05
N ALA A 9 15.21 -2.18 -11.75
CA ALA A 9 15.23 -2.71 -10.38
C ALA A 9 16.63 -2.60 -9.75
N VAL A 10 17.68 -2.70 -10.57
CA VAL A 10 19.09 -2.51 -10.12
C VAL A 10 19.35 -1.04 -9.78
N LEU A 11 18.84 -0.10 -10.59
CA LEU A 11 18.97 1.33 -10.33
C LEU A 11 18.17 1.78 -9.10
N GLU A 12 16.98 1.24 -8.90
CA GLU A 12 16.15 1.50 -7.72
C GLU A 12 16.82 1.03 -6.44
N ARG A 13 17.43 -0.17 -6.46
CA ARG A 13 18.21 -0.69 -5.32
C ARG A 13 19.39 0.22 -5.00
N ARG A 14 20.22 0.55 -6.00
CA ARG A 14 21.38 1.45 -5.83
C ARG A 14 20.99 2.83 -5.28
N TYR A 15 19.86 3.38 -5.71
CA TYR A 15 19.37 4.64 -5.16
C TYR A 15 18.99 4.53 -3.69
N ARG A 16 18.26 3.46 -3.32
CA ARG A 16 17.88 3.19 -1.92
C ARG A 16 19.12 3.05 -1.03
N ASP A 17 20.12 2.31 -1.51
CA ASP A 17 21.37 2.09 -0.79
C ASP A 17 22.11 3.43 -0.57
N LEU A 18 22.17 4.31 -1.57
CA LEU A 18 22.77 5.64 -1.43
C LEU A 18 22.02 6.56 -0.46
N VAL A 19 20.67 6.54 -0.47
CA VAL A 19 19.87 7.33 0.48
C VAL A 19 20.05 6.82 1.91
N ARG A 20 20.12 5.50 2.09
CA ARG A 20 20.41 4.87 3.38
C ARG A 20 21.78 5.30 3.91
N LEU A 21 22.82 5.20 3.08
CA LEU A 21 24.17 5.64 3.41
C LEU A 21 24.22 7.13 3.80
N ALA A 22 23.61 8.00 2.99
CA ALA A 22 23.55 9.43 3.28
C ALA A 22 22.81 9.71 4.60
N TYR A 23 21.70 9.04 4.84
CA TYR A 23 20.92 9.23 6.07
C TYR A 23 21.73 8.84 7.32
N LEU A 24 22.43 7.69 7.30
CA LEU A 24 23.22 7.23 8.44
C LEU A 24 24.44 8.12 8.73
N VAL A 25 25.06 8.70 7.69
CA VAL A 25 26.25 9.56 7.83
C VAL A 25 25.90 11.00 8.23
N LEU A 26 24.73 11.52 7.88
CA LEU A 26 24.32 12.89 8.23
C LEU A 26 24.33 13.12 9.76
N PRO A 27 24.57 14.36 10.23
CA PRO A 27 24.55 14.67 11.66
C PRO A 27 23.16 14.44 12.29
N GLY A 28 23.14 14.02 13.56
CA GLY A 28 21.90 13.73 14.30
C GLY A 28 21.18 14.94 14.89
N ASN A 29 21.72 16.15 14.75
CA ASN A 29 21.15 17.39 15.29
C ASN A 29 19.84 17.86 14.59
N THR A 30 19.40 17.15 13.55
CA THR A 30 18.27 17.54 12.71
C THR A 30 17.11 16.55 12.89
N LYS A 31 15.87 17.07 12.96
CA LYS A 31 14.65 16.25 13.03
C LYS A 31 14.70 15.12 11.99
N ARG A 32 14.34 13.89 12.38
CA ARG A 32 14.54 12.66 11.57
C ARG A 32 14.00 12.75 10.14
N ILE A 33 12.83 13.37 9.98
CA ILE A 33 12.18 13.59 8.67
C ILE A 33 12.98 14.57 7.80
N TYR A 34 13.56 15.62 8.40
CA TYR A 34 14.41 16.59 7.70
C TYR A 34 15.76 15.96 7.32
N ARG A 35 16.31 15.08 8.16
CA ARG A 35 17.51 14.30 7.84
C ARG A 35 17.29 13.38 6.64
N LEU A 36 16.12 12.74 6.54
CA LEU A 36 15.75 11.95 5.36
C LEU A 36 15.58 12.83 4.11
N ALA A 37 14.88 13.98 4.22
CA ALA A 37 14.74 14.92 3.12
C ALA A 37 16.10 15.42 2.60
N LEU A 38 17.03 15.71 3.53
CA LEU A 38 18.39 16.13 3.21
C LEU A 38 19.20 15.02 2.55
N ALA A 39 19.09 13.78 3.05
CA ALA A 39 19.72 12.60 2.45
C ALA A 39 19.25 12.40 0.99
N GLN A 40 17.95 12.45 0.75
CA GLN A 40 17.42 12.30 -0.61
C GLN A 40 17.82 13.47 -1.53
N ARG A 41 17.85 14.72 -1.02
CA ARG A 41 18.32 15.88 -1.79
C ARG A 41 19.80 15.77 -2.19
N ILE A 42 20.63 15.22 -1.31
CA ILE A 42 22.04 14.93 -1.61
C ILE A 42 22.13 13.89 -2.73
N VAL A 43 21.39 12.78 -2.61
CA VAL A 43 21.44 11.71 -3.62
C VAL A 43 20.83 12.14 -4.94
N ASP A 44 19.76 12.92 -4.97
CA ASP A 44 19.16 13.42 -6.22
C ASP A 44 20.07 14.43 -6.93
N GLY A 45 20.91 15.16 -6.20
CA GLY A 45 21.92 16.04 -6.79
C GLY A 45 23.05 15.29 -7.49
N GLU A 46 23.45 14.13 -6.96
CA GLU A 46 24.54 13.31 -7.50
C GLU A 46 24.05 12.21 -8.47
N PHE A 47 22.82 11.73 -8.27
CA PHE A 47 22.17 10.65 -9.01
C PHE A 47 20.69 10.98 -9.32
N PRO A 48 20.43 11.95 -10.21
CA PRO A 48 19.07 12.31 -10.62
C PRO A 48 18.41 11.15 -11.38
N LEU A 49 17.22 10.74 -10.93
CA LEU A 49 16.43 9.67 -11.55
C LEU A 49 15.15 10.24 -12.17
N ILE A 50 15.20 10.56 -13.46
CA ILE A 50 14.05 11.09 -14.21
C ILE A 50 13.29 9.94 -14.86
N ALA A 51 11.98 9.83 -14.56
CA ALA A 51 11.10 8.82 -15.16
C ALA A 51 11.62 7.36 -15.04
N GLY A 52 12.42 7.07 -14.00
CA GLY A 52 13.00 5.74 -13.79
C GLY A 52 14.29 5.46 -14.58
N ARG A 53 14.90 6.48 -15.19
CA ARG A 53 16.23 6.41 -15.83
C ARG A 53 17.19 7.36 -15.12
N ALA A 54 18.44 6.93 -14.94
CA ALA A 54 19.50 7.83 -14.47
C ALA A 54 19.84 8.81 -15.60
N VAL A 55 19.78 10.11 -15.32
CA VAL A 55 20.07 11.16 -16.33
C VAL A 55 21.52 11.15 -16.77
N ARG A 56 22.41 10.68 -15.90
CA ARG A 56 23.82 10.44 -16.19
C ARG A 56 24.11 8.95 -16.04
N PRO A 57 24.09 8.17 -17.14
CA PRO A 57 24.49 6.78 -17.08
C PRO A 57 26.01 6.72 -16.89
N SER A 58 26.48 6.48 -15.67
CA SER A 58 27.83 5.92 -15.51
C SER A 58 27.70 4.41 -15.71
N THR A 59 27.80 3.98 -16.96
CA THR A 59 27.79 2.57 -17.33
C THR A 59 29.05 1.91 -16.79
N GLY A 60 28.96 1.24 -15.63
CA GLY A 60 30.03 0.41 -15.07
C GLY A 60 29.99 0.27 -13.54
N ARG A 61 30.79 -0.67 -13.01
CA ARG A 61 31.00 -0.88 -11.56
C ARG A 61 31.63 0.35 -10.90
N TYR A 62 32.51 1.05 -11.63
CA TYR A 62 33.18 2.30 -11.22
C TYR A 62 32.24 3.51 -11.12
N GLY A 63 31.12 3.49 -11.84
CA GLY A 63 30.11 4.53 -11.79
C GLY A 63 29.43 4.64 -10.42
N TYR A 64 29.04 3.50 -9.85
CA TYR A 64 28.42 3.44 -8.52
C TYR A 64 29.41 3.82 -7.41
N ALA A 65 30.67 3.38 -7.51
CA ALA A 65 31.72 3.72 -6.55
C ALA A 65 31.92 5.25 -6.47
N ARG A 66 32.08 5.93 -7.61
CA ARG A 66 32.23 7.39 -7.66
C ARG A 66 31.01 8.13 -7.09
N MET A 67 29.80 7.64 -7.37
CA MET A 67 28.57 8.23 -6.81
C MET A 67 28.50 8.07 -5.30
N ARG A 68 28.87 6.90 -4.78
CA ARG A 68 28.98 6.66 -3.33
C ARG A 68 29.98 7.61 -2.69
N THR A 69 31.18 7.79 -3.26
CA THR A 69 32.18 8.73 -2.73
C THR A 69 31.64 10.16 -2.68
N ARG A 70 30.96 10.64 -3.74
CA ARG A 70 30.36 11.99 -3.76
C ARG A 70 29.25 12.17 -2.73
N VAL A 71 28.38 11.17 -2.59
CA VAL A 71 27.29 11.18 -1.60
C VAL A 71 27.86 11.23 -0.19
N LEU A 72 28.87 10.41 0.12
CA LEU A 72 29.53 10.41 1.44
C LEU A 72 30.21 11.75 1.73
N ARG A 73 30.98 12.30 0.78
CA ARG A 73 31.63 13.62 0.93
C ARG A 73 30.64 14.72 1.27
N ARG A 74 29.48 14.73 0.59
CA ARG A 74 28.42 15.73 0.79
C ARG A 74 27.60 15.50 2.06
N ALA A 75 27.48 14.24 2.51
CA ALA A 75 26.80 13.88 3.74
C ALA A 75 27.65 14.15 5.00
N MET A 76 28.98 14.01 4.92
CA MET A 76 29.90 14.35 6.02
C MET A 76 29.88 15.84 6.36
N ARG A 77 29.78 16.70 5.34
CA ARG A 77 29.77 18.16 5.49
C ARG A 77 28.61 18.78 4.70
N PRO A 78 27.35 18.62 5.16
CA PRO A 78 26.20 19.11 4.44
C PRO A 78 26.17 20.64 4.45
N SER A 79 26.22 21.26 3.27
CA SER A 79 26.17 22.72 3.17
C SER A 79 24.83 23.27 3.68
N TRP A 80 24.88 24.43 4.35
CA TRP A 80 23.68 25.07 4.91
C TRP A 80 22.62 25.36 3.84
N ARG A 81 23.04 25.63 2.59
CA ARG A 81 22.15 25.86 1.43
C ARG A 81 21.23 24.66 1.13
N LEU A 82 21.66 23.44 1.43
CA LEU A 82 20.83 22.24 1.24
C LEU A 82 19.65 22.18 2.21
N ARG A 83 19.74 22.90 3.34
CA ARG A 83 18.69 22.99 4.36
C ARG A 83 17.60 24.01 3.99
N VAL A 84 17.89 24.95 3.11
CA VAL A 84 16.94 25.99 2.66
C VAL A 84 15.92 25.40 1.68
N GLY A 85 14.63 25.68 1.91
CA GLY A 85 13.56 25.28 1.00
C GLY A 85 13.31 23.77 0.94
N LEU A 86 13.54 23.04 2.05
CA LEU A 86 13.18 21.62 2.16
C LEU A 86 11.65 21.39 2.21
N GLY A 87 10.85 22.46 2.29
CA GLY A 87 9.38 22.41 2.36
C GLY A 87 8.71 21.50 1.32
N PRO A 88 9.09 21.54 0.02
CA PRO A 88 8.61 20.59 -0.98
C PRO A 88 9.04 19.16 -0.63
N TRP A 89 10.31 18.95 -0.30
CA TRP A 89 10.90 17.64 -0.01
C TRP A 89 10.34 16.94 1.23
N LEU A 90 9.71 17.69 2.13
CA LEU A 90 8.97 17.15 3.27
C LEU A 90 7.58 16.61 2.87
N ARG A 91 7.05 16.98 1.71
CA ARG A 91 5.74 16.52 1.20
C ARG A 91 5.91 15.21 0.42
N GLY A 92 5.54 14.09 1.06
CA GLY A 92 5.54 12.76 0.43
C GLY A 92 6.69 11.84 0.87
N LEU A 93 7.19 11.96 2.11
CA LEU A 93 8.17 11.01 2.64
C LEU A 93 7.46 9.80 3.27
N PRO A 94 7.70 8.55 2.82
CA PRO A 94 7.12 7.37 3.44
C PRO A 94 7.75 7.06 4.81
N VAL A 95 6.90 6.52 5.70
CA VAL A 95 7.09 6.42 7.15
C VAL A 95 7.78 5.11 7.55
N ARG A 96 9.03 4.92 7.12
CA ARG A 96 9.93 3.94 7.77
C ARG A 96 11.36 4.46 7.83
N LEU A 97 11.71 4.99 8.99
CA LEU A 97 13.04 5.48 9.32
C LEU A 97 13.79 4.36 10.08
N PRO A 98 15.14 4.30 9.97
CA PRO A 98 15.98 3.44 10.80
C PRO A 98 15.68 3.61 12.29
N ASP A 99 16.18 2.70 13.13
CA ASP A 99 15.99 2.77 14.58
C ASP A 99 16.52 4.12 15.13
N PRO A 100 15.73 4.88 15.92
CA PRO A 100 16.21 6.08 16.61
C PRO A 100 17.49 5.84 17.41
N ALA A 101 17.61 4.70 18.10
CA ALA A 101 18.77 4.39 18.94
C ALA A 101 20.06 4.34 18.11
N LEU A 102 20.06 3.62 16.98
CA LEU A 102 21.20 3.55 16.06
C LEU A 102 21.56 4.93 15.50
N THR A 103 20.57 5.73 15.11
CA THR A 103 20.82 7.05 14.51
C THR A 103 21.32 8.11 15.49
N MET A 104 20.98 7.96 16.77
CA MET A 104 21.45 8.83 17.86
C MET A 104 22.87 8.47 18.24
N ALA A 105 23.16 7.19 18.46
CA ALA A 105 24.48 6.75 18.83
C ALA A 105 25.50 7.00 17.69
N LEU A 106 25.11 6.82 16.41
CA LEU A 106 25.96 7.23 15.29
C LEU A 106 26.24 8.73 15.27
N ALA A 107 25.33 9.56 15.78
CA ALA A 107 25.49 11.01 15.77
C ALA A 107 26.54 11.52 16.77
N GLU A 108 26.88 10.70 17.77
CA GLU A 108 27.93 10.99 18.77
C GLU A 108 29.33 10.83 18.19
N LEU A 109 29.48 10.00 17.15
CA LEU A 109 30.75 9.81 16.44
C LEU A 109 31.10 11.01 15.56
N ASP A 110 32.40 11.28 15.43
CA ASP A 110 32.94 12.22 14.43
C ASP A 110 32.50 11.81 13.00
N PRO A 111 32.23 12.76 12.07
CA PRO A 111 31.79 12.43 10.72
C PRO A 111 32.66 11.41 9.98
N ALA A 112 33.99 11.42 10.16
CA ALA A 112 34.87 10.45 9.51
C ALA A 112 34.75 9.04 10.13
N VAL A 113 34.71 8.97 11.46
CA VAL A 113 34.53 7.71 12.23
C VAL A 113 33.17 7.09 11.93
N ARG A 114 32.12 7.91 11.84
CA ARG A 114 30.76 7.49 11.45
C ARG A 114 30.73 6.87 10.06
N VAL A 115 31.44 7.44 9.08
CA VAL A 115 31.54 6.88 7.72
C VAL A 115 32.26 5.53 7.76
N ALA A 116 33.40 5.45 8.46
CA ALA A 116 34.16 4.22 8.61
C ALA A 116 33.29 3.11 9.23
N TYR A 117 32.59 3.42 10.32
CA TYR A 117 31.68 2.50 11.02
C TYR A 117 30.55 2.02 10.09
N VAL A 118 29.85 2.92 9.40
CA VAL A 118 28.74 2.56 8.50
C VAL A 118 29.23 1.66 7.35
N LEU A 119 30.42 1.92 6.78
CA LEU A 119 30.94 1.10 5.69
C LEU A 119 31.39 -0.29 6.17
N ARG A 120 31.97 -0.39 7.37
CA ARG A 120 32.41 -1.66 7.97
C ARG A 120 31.23 -2.51 8.45
N GLU A 121 30.34 -1.93 9.26
CA GLU A 121 29.31 -2.70 9.96
C GLU A 121 27.98 -2.78 9.20
N VAL A 122 27.59 -1.71 8.51
CA VAL A 122 26.29 -1.65 7.81
C VAL A 122 26.39 -2.16 6.38
N GLU A 123 27.47 -1.81 5.67
CA GLU A 123 27.73 -2.25 4.29
C GLU A 123 28.63 -3.49 4.20
N ARG A 124 29.19 -3.96 5.33
CA ARG A 124 30.08 -5.14 5.41
C ARG A 124 31.26 -5.08 4.44
N MET A 125 31.81 -3.88 4.22
CA MET A 125 32.99 -3.70 3.37
C MET A 125 34.27 -4.14 4.10
N PRO A 126 35.23 -4.74 3.38
CA PRO A 126 36.50 -5.13 3.98
C PRO A 126 37.34 -3.90 4.37
N ARG A 127 38.16 -4.03 5.43
CA ARG A 127 38.93 -2.92 6.04
C ARG A 127 39.78 -2.15 5.02
N TYR A 128 40.44 -2.85 4.09
CA TYR A 128 41.22 -2.22 3.02
C TYR A 128 40.36 -1.32 2.11
N ALA A 129 39.16 -1.76 1.73
CA ALA A 129 38.29 -0.97 0.84
C ALA A 129 37.69 0.25 1.55
N VAL A 130 37.55 0.20 2.88
CA VAL A 130 37.16 1.36 3.69
C VAL A 130 38.31 2.35 3.81
N ARG A 131 39.54 1.86 4.06
CA ARG A 131 40.76 2.67 4.06
C ARG A 131 40.90 3.46 2.75
N ASP A 132 40.80 2.79 1.60
CA ASP A 132 40.92 3.42 0.29
C ASP A 132 39.86 4.50 0.07
N LEU A 133 38.62 4.26 0.53
CA LEU A 133 37.53 5.21 0.40
C LEU A 133 37.70 6.43 1.33
N LEU A 134 38.24 6.25 2.54
CA LEU A 134 38.55 7.34 3.45
C LEU A 134 39.69 8.23 2.92
N VAL A 135 40.70 7.61 2.28
CA VAL A 135 41.74 8.34 1.55
C VAL A 135 41.13 9.15 0.39
N GLU A 136 40.23 8.55 -0.41
CA GLU A 136 39.53 9.26 -1.50
C GLU A 136 38.63 10.40 -0.99
N LEU A 137 38.14 10.31 0.26
CA LEU A 137 37.38 11.35 0.92
C LEU A 137 38.26 12.49 1.48
N GLY A 138 39.58 12.32 1.52
CA GLY A 138 40.53 13.30 2.06
C GLY A 138 40.50 13.37 3.58
N VAL A 139 40.20 12.25 4.26
CA VAL A 139 40.19 12.16 5.72
C VAL A 139 41.63 12.16 6.24
N PRO A 140 42.01 13.08 7.14
CA PRO A 140 43.31 13.04 7.80
C PRO A 140 43.38 11.87 8.79
N ASP A 141 44.56 11.29 8.97
CA ASP A 141 44.81 10.18 9.90
C ASP A 141 43.81 9.01 9.79
N VAL A 142 43.77 8.41 8.60
CA VAL A 142 42.91 7.24 8.31
C VAL A 142 43.12 6.08 9.29
N PRO A 143 44.36 5.74 9.74
CA PRO A 143 44.56 4.72 10.77
C PRO A 143 43.79 5.01 12.06
N ALA A 144 43.92 6.21 12.64
CA ALA A 144 43.21 6.57 13.87
C ALA A 144 41.69 6.53 13.71
N VAL A 145 41.17 6.94 12.55
CA VAL A 145 39.72 6.87 12.24
C VAL A 145 39.20 5.43 12.17
N LEU A 146 40.00 4.50 11.63
CA LEU A 146 39.64 3.09 11.57
C LEU A 146 39.68 2.45 12.97
N GLU A 147 40.70 2.73 13.77
CA GLU A 147 40.80 2.26 15.16
C GLU A 147 39.62 2.78 16.01
N ALA A 148 39.28 4.07 15.89
CA ALA A 148 38.14 4.66 16.58
C ALA A 148 36.79 4.06 16.14
N ALA A 149 36.67 3.64 14.88
CA ALA A 149 35.47 2.98 14.38
C ALA A 149 35.36 1.53 14.86
N GLU A 150 36.48 0.81 14.98
CA GLU A 150 36.54 -0.56 15.52
C GLU A 150 36.33 -0.57 17.04
N ALA A 151 36.84 0.43 17.75
CA ALA A 151 36.60 0.61 19.19
C ALA A 151 35.14 0.96 19.53
N ALA A 152 34.33 1.39 18.55
CA ALA A 152 32.90 1.64 18.70
C ALA A 152 32.03 0.36 18.64
N ASP A 153 32.63 -0.82 18.83
CA ASP A 153 31.94 -2.11 18.90
C ASP A 153 31.01 -2.17 20.14
N GLY A 154 29.75 -2.61 19.95
CA GLY A 154 28.73 -2.69 21.02
C GLY A 154 27.48 -1.81 20.83
N MET A 155 27.37 -1.13 19.70
CA MET A 155 26.19 -0.33 19.32
C MET A 155 24.93 -1.18 19.07
N PRO A 156 23.70 -0.62 19.18
CA PRO A 156 22.46 -1.32 18.88
C PRO A 156 22.54 -2.00 17.52
N GLU A 157 22.11 -3.26 17.43
CA GLU A 157 22.31 -4.17 16.29
C GLU A 157 22.23 -3.43 14.94
N ALA A 158 23.39 -3.09 14.38
CA ALA A 158 23.50 -2.36 13.10
C ALA A 158 23.09 -3.24 11.89
N CYS A 159 22.76 -4.51 12.15
CA CYS A 159 22.38 -5.52 11.17
C CYS A 159 20.87 -5.59 10.93
N GLY A 160 20.51 -5.77 9.66
CA GLY A 160 19.13 -6.05 9.27
C GLY A 160 18.19 -4.83 9.36
N ARG A 161 16.94 -5.11 9.73
CA ARG A 161 15.76 -4.23 9.59
C ARG A 161 15.88 -2.88 10.33
N ALA A 162 16.83 -2.75 11.27
CA ALA A 162 17.10 -1.55 12.07
C ALA A 162 17.76 -0.41 11.28
N ALA A 163 18.56 -0.73 10.25
CA ALA A 163 19.24 0.26 9.43
C ALA A 163 18.54 0.53 8.08
N ASP A 164 17.41 -0.11 7.81
CA ASP A 164 16.73 -0.05 6.51
C ASP A 164 15.95 1.27 6.33
N VAL A 165 16.16 1.92 5.17
CA VAL A 165 15.41 3.12 4.77
C VAL A 165 14.51 2.73 3.60
N VAL A 166 13.19 2.72 3.84
CA VAL A 166 12.22 2.45 2.76
C VAL A 166 11.95 3.74 2.00
N VAL A 167 12.62 3.90 0.85
CA VAL A 167 12.37 5.04 -0.05
C VAL A 167 11.42 4.62 -1.17
N ASP A 168 10.26 5.26 -1.25
CA ASP A 168 9.32 5.06 -2.35
C ASP A 168 9.67 5.99 -3.53
N VAL A 169 10.25 5.40 -4.58
CA VAL A 169 10.65 6.12 -5.80
C VAL A 169 9.43 6.67 -6.55
N SER A 170 8.24 6.11 -6.38
CA SER A 170 7.02 6.58 -7.03
C SER A 170 6.54 7.92 -6.46
N VAL A 171 6.65 8.09 -5.13
CA VAL A 171 6.31 9.33 -4.45
C VAL A 171 7.30 10.43 -4.79
N ARG A 172 8.59 10.10 -4.90
CA ARG A 172 9.60 11.02 -5.43
C ARG A 172 9.30 11.44 -6.87
N ARG A 173 8.89 10.53 -7.77
CA ARG A 173 8.52 10.91 -9.15
C ARG A 173 7.32 11.86 -9.16
N ALA A 174 6.37 11.69 -8.24
CA ALA A 174 5.28 12.65 -8.07
C ALA A 174 5.80 14.02 -7.58
N HIS A 175 6.78 13.99 -6.67
CA HIS A 175 7.44 15.17 -6.14
C HIS A 175 8.26 15.94 -7.19
N GLU A 176 9.13 15.27 -7.93
CA GLU A 176 9.89 15.86 -9.05
C GLU A 176 8.95 16.44 -10.11
N ARG A 177 7.83 15.76 -10.41
CA ARG A 177 6.79 16.30 -11.31
C ARG A 177 6.16 17.57 -10.74
N ALA A 178 5.97 17.67 -9.43
CA ALA A 178 5.45 18.87 -8.78
C ALA A 178 6.46 20.03 -8.79
N ILE A 179 7.75 19.77 -8.54
CA ILE A 179 8.81 20.80 -8.63
C ILE A 179 8.98 21.27 -10.08
N ARG A 180 8.99 20.35 -11.06
CA ARG A 180 9.23 20.71 -12.47
C ARG A 180 8.05 21.45 -13.12
N ARG A 181 6.85 21.38 -12.53
CA ARG A 181 5.67 22.17 -12.94
C ARG A 181 5.62 23.57 -12.31
N ARG A 182 6.56 23.94 -11.44
CA ARG A 182 6.83 25.34 -11.14
C ARG A 182 7.62 25.90 -12.33
N SER A 183 6.91 26.36 -13.34
CA SER A 183 7.47 27.26 -14.35
C SER A 183 8.23 28.38 -13.63
N ARG A 184 9.33 28.89 -14.19
CA ARG A 184 10.00 30.09 -13.66
C ARG A 184 9.21 31.38 -13.98
N LEU A 185 8.08 31.25 -14.67
CA LEU A 185 7.14 32.32 -14.98
C LEU A 185 6.67 33.15 -13.77
N PRO A 186 6.32 32.60 -12.59
CA PRO A 186 5.86 33.42 -11.48
C PRO A 186 6.99 34.22 -10.83
N ILE A 187 8.27 33.86 -11.03
CA ILE A 187 9.41 34.68 -10.59
C ILE A 187 9.64 35.81 -11.58
N ALA A 188 9.57 35.53 -12.89
CA ALA A 188 9.69 36.56 -13.93
C ALA A 188 8.52 37.56 -13.90
N VAL A 189 7.30 37.08 -13.64
CA VAL A 189 6.09 37.89 -13.47
C VAL A 189 6.15 38.69 -12.17
N ALA A 190 6.68 38.13 -11.08
CA ALA A 190 6.88 38.88 -9.84
C ALA A 190 7.94 39.99 -9.99
N THR A 191 9.05 39.74 -10.68
CA THR A 191 10.05 40.79 -10.96
C THR A 191 9.53 41.85 -11.93
N ALA A 192 8.76 41.44 -12.96
CA ALA A 192 8.11 42.38 -13.87
C ALA A 192 7.04 43.22 -13.15
N LEU A 193 6.28 42.61 -12.23
CA LEU A 193 5.30 43.32 -11.40
C LEU A 193 5.97 44.24 -10.40
N THR A 194 7.11 43.89 -9.79
CA THR A 194 7.83 44.82 -8.90
C THR A 194 8.48 45.98 -9.65
N ILE A 195 8.97 45.75 -10.88
CA ILE A 195 9.50 46.82 -11.74
C ILE A 195 8.34 47.73 -12.21
N ALA A 196 7.19 47.15 -12.56
CA ALA A 196 5.99 47.92 -12.91
C ALA A 196 5.39 48.67 -11.71
N LEU A 197 5.39 48.08 -10.51
CA LEU A 197 4.84 48.69 -9.29
C LEU A 197 5.70 49.88 -8.82
N VAL A 198 7.02 49.79 -8.96
CA VAL A 198 7.93 50.92 -8.68
C VAL A 198 7.75 52.06 -9.70
N GLY A 199 7.36 51.74 -10.94
CA GLY A 199 7.01 52.74 -11.96
C GLY A 199 5.66 53.44 -11.74
N THR A 200 4.70 52.79 -11.07
CA THR A 200 3.34 53.33 -10.88
C THR A 200 3.15 54.18 -9.63
N VAL A 201 4.12 54.24 -8.71
CA VAL A 201 4.03 55.06 -7.48
C VAL A 201 4.24 56.57 -7.76
N PHE A 202 4.61 56.95 -8.98
CA PHE A 202 4.87 58.35 -9.36
C PHE A 202 3.74 59.07 -10.11
N VAL A 203 2.54 58.48 -10.25
CA VAL A 203 1.40 59.16 -10.87
C VAL A 203 0.17 59.09 -9.95
N LEU A 204 0.08 60.15 -9.14
CA LEU A 204 -1.10 60.81 -8.55
C LEU A 204 -2.44 60.04 -8.58
N GLU A 205 -2.99 59.75 -7.40
CA GLU A 205 -4.01 60.55 -6.69
C GLU A 205 -5.39 60.58 -7.36
N THR A 206 -6.35 59.83 -6.80
CA THR A 206 -7.64 60.32 -6.23
C THR A 206 -8.68 59.19 -6.17
N SER A 207 -9.38 59.14 -5.03
CA SER A 207 -10.70 58.53 -4.76
C SER A 207 -10.80 57.05 -4.31
N PRO A 208 -11.63 56.77 -3.27
CA PRO A 208 -11.73 55.47 -2.64
C PRO A 208 -12.65 54.57 -3.48
N SER A 209 -12.08 53.53 -4.09
CA SER A 209 -12.84 52.55 -4.85
C SER A 209 -12.80 51.20 -4.15
N THR A 210 -13.98 50.78 -3.68
CA THR A 210 -14.33 49.44 -3.20
C THR A 210 -13.57 48.37 -3.98
N SER A 211 -12.64 47.67 -3.35
CA SER A 211 -11.86 46.62 -4.00
C SER A 211 -12.78 45.46 -4.43
N PRO A 212 -13.02 45.19 -5.72
CA PRO A 212 -13.64 43.96 -6.15
C PRO A 212 -12.50 42.98 -6.37
N ALA A 213 -12.03 42.35 -5.30
CA ALA A 213 -11.32 41.09 -5.43
C ALA A 213 -12.35 40.05 -5.91
N ALA A 214 -12.69 40.10 -7.20
CA ALA A 214 -13.59 39.19 -7.87
C ALA A 214 -13.14 37.77 -7.55
N ALA A 215 -13.87 37.11 -6.66
CA ALA A 215 -13.77 35.70 -6.44
C ALA A 215 -13.98 35.05 -7.81
N ARG A 216 -12.93 34.49 -8.40
CA ARG A 216 -13.08 33.56 -9.53
C ARG A 216 -14.06 32.49 -9.05
N GLN A 217 -15.31 32.60 -9.49
CA GLN A 217 -16.34 31.61 -9.23
C GLN A 217 -15.83 30.31 -9.86
N ALA A 218 -15.71 29.26 -9.05
CA ALA A 218 -15.34 27.95 -9.54
C ALA A 218 -16.29 27.56 -10.68
N ARG A 219 -15.76 27.04 -11.78
CA ARG A 219 -16.55 26.57 -12.92
C ARG A 219 -16.68 25.06 -12.87
N LEU A 220 -17.88 24.57 -13.19
CA LEU A 220 -18.12 23.14 -13.30
C LEU A 220 -17.54 22.62 -14.62
N VAL A 221 -16.60 21.67 -14.54
CA VAL A 221 -16.00 21.03 -15.71
C VAL A 221 -16.82 19.79 -16.06
N MET A 222 -17.31 19.73 -17.29
CA MET A 222 -17.94 18.54 -17.86
C MET A 222 -17.08 18.03 -18.99
N LEU A 223 -16.77 16.74 -18.97
CA LEU A 223 -16.01 16.10 -20.04
C LEU A 223 -16.96 15.44 -21.03
N PRO A 224 -16.69 15.55 -22.34
CA PRO A 224 -17.51 14.88 -23.34
C PRO A 224 -17.31 13.36 -23.26
N PRO A 225 -18.30 12.56 -23.71
CA PRO A 225 -18.11 11.14 -23.98
C PRO A 225 -16.93 10.92 -24.92
N ARG A 226 -16.18 9.82 -24.74
CA ARG A 226 -15.02 9.48 -25.57
C ARG A 226 -15.02 8.01 -25.95
N ASP A 227 -14.33 7.69 -27.04
CA ASP A 227 -14.02 6.30 -27.38
C ASP A 227 -12.96 5.73 -26.43
N TRP A 228 -13.34 4.68 -25.68
CA TRP A 228 -12.56 4.09 -24.60
C TRP A 228 -11.49 3.09 -25.06
N GLY A 229 -11.34 2.87 -26.37
CA GLY A 229 -10.33 1.98 -26.95
C GLY A 229 -8.89 2.40 -26.63
N LYS A 230 -8.61 3.71 -26.68
CA LYS A 230 -7.24 4.29 -26.59
C LYS A 230 -7.01 5.24 -25.41
N THR A 231 -8.04 5.62 -24.66
CA THR A 231 -7.94 6.61 -23.58
C THR A 231 -7.42 6.00 -22.27
N PRO A 232 -6.59 6.73 -21.49
CA PRO A 232 -6.24 6.34 -20.13
C PRO A 232 -7.52 6.19 -19.29
N ARG A 233 -7.72 5.01 -18.70
CA ARG A 233 -8.91 4.68 -17.91
C ARG A 233 -8.77 5.20 -16.48
N THR A 234 -8.81 6.53 -16.31
CA THR A 234 -8.75 7.25 -15.03
C THR A 234 -10.03 8.08 -14.80
N LEU A 235 -10.25 8.61 -13.59
CA LEU A 235 -11.38 9.51 -13.32
C LEU A 235 -11.30 10.81 -14.13
N ASP A 236 -10.10 11.23 -14.53
CA ASP A 236 -9.87 12.48 -15.30
C ASP A 236 -10.50 12.45 -16.69
N VAL A 237 -11.01 11.30 -17.13
CA VAL A 237 -11.67 11.15 -18.44
C VAL A 237 -13.13 10.72 -18.32
N TRP A 238 -13.67 10.61 -17.11
CA TRP A 238 -15.07 10.24 -16.91
C TRP A 238 -16.00 11.36 -17.38
N PRO A 239 -16.98 11.06 -18.25
CA PRO A 239 -17.98 12.04 -18.65
C PRO A 239 -18.99 12.24 -17.50
N ALA A 240 -19.67 13.38 -17.51
CA ALA A 240 -20.84 13.56 -16.66
C ALA A 240 -21.98 12.67 -17.16
N ARG A 241 -22.64 11.94 -16.25
CA ARG A 241 -23.80 11.08 -16.56
C ARG A 241 -24.96 11.34 -15.60
N GLY A 242 -26.18 10.96 -15.99
CA GLY A 242 -27.38 11.12 -15.19
C GLY A 242 -28.34 12.18 -15.75
N GLY A 243 -29.65 11.97 -15.54
CA GLY A 243 -30.69 12.86 -16.05
C GLY A 243 -30.69 14.30 -15.51
N LEU A 244 -29.95 14.62 -14.43
CA LEU A 244 -29.85 15.98 -13.88
C LEU A 244 -28.58 16.73 -14.32
N VAL A 245 -27.77 16.16 -15.23
CA VAL A 245 -26.57 16.85 -15.76
C VAL A 245 -26.91 18.16 -16.45
N GLY A 246 -28.07 18.23 -17.14
CA GLY A 246 -28.56 19.44 -17.82
C GLY A 246 -29.23 20.46 -16.89
N ASP A 247 -29.62 20.07 -15.67
CA ASP A 247 -30.29 20.96 -14.73
C ASP A 247 -29.27 21.94 -14.12
N ARG A 248 -29.25 23.16 -14.67
CA ARG A 248 -28.37 24.24 -14.23
C ARG A 248 -28.66 24.71 -12.81
N ALA A 249 -29.91 24.62 -12.35
CA ALA A 249 -30.27 25.00 -10.99
C ALA A 249 -29.69 23.99 -9.99
N PHE A 250 -29.87 22.69 -10.25
CA PHE A 250 -29.30 21.63 -9.41
C PHE A 250 -27.77 21.62 -9.42
N THR A 251 -27.15 21.60 -10.61
CA THR A 251 -25.69 21.58 -10.74
C THR A 251 -25.04 22.87 -10.20
N GLY A 252 -25.73 24.01 -10.34
CA GLY A 252 -25.33 25.27 -9.71
C GLY A 252 -25.30 25.18 -8.18
N ARG A 253 -26.35 24.62 -7.55
CA ARG A 253 -26.38 24.42 -6.08
C ARG A 253 -25.29 23.46 -5.61
N ALA A 254 -25.04 22.38 -6.36
CA ALA A 254 -23.94 21.45 -6.08
C ALA A 254 -22.57 22.15 -6.14
N LEU A 255 -22.34 23.00 -7.16
CA LEU A 255 -21.12 23.80 -7.31
C LEU A 255 -20.97 24.84 -6.19
N THR A 256 -22.05 25.49 -5.78
CA THR A 256 -22.06 26.40 -4.63
C THR A 256 -21.74 25.66 -3.32
N ALA A 257 -22.24 24.43 -3.14
CA ALA A 257 -21.89 23.61 -1.98
C ALA A 257 -20.40 23.22 -1.98
N TRP A 258 -19.85 22.87 -3.15
CA TRP A 258 -18.43 22.62 -3.34
C TRP A 258 -17.58 23.85 -2.97
N ALA A 259 -17.88 25.00 -3.57
CA ALA A 259 -17.12 26.24 -3.37
C ALA A 259 -17.06 26.66 -1.89
N ARG A 260 -18.15 26.46 -1.13
CA ARG A 260 -18.21 26.75 0.31
C ARG A 260 -17.31 25.87 1.17
N ARG A 261 -17.08 24.60 0.78
CA ARG A 261 -16.40 23.61 1.63
C ARG A 261 -15.00 23.22 1.15
N ALA A 262 -14.68 23.44 -0.13
CA ALA A 262 -13.51 22.84 -0.78
C ALA A 262 -12.39 23.80 -1.18
N GLY A 263 -12.61 25.12 -1.12
CA GLY A 263 -11.67 26.12 -1.61
C GLY A 263 -11.64 26.22 -3.15
N ARG A 264 -10.66 26.97 -3.68
CA ARG A 264 -10.56 27.33 -5.10
C ARG A 264 -10.13 26.11 -5.95
N GLY A 265 -10.98 25.69 -6.87
CA GLY A 265 -10.70 24.68 -7.89
C GLY A 265 -11.97 24.36 -8.66
N ASP A 266 -11.85 24.18 -9.98
CA ASP A 266 -12.96 23.88 -10.88
C ASP A 266 -13.29 22.38 -10.79
N PRO A 267 -14.40 21.96 -10.15
CA PRO A 267 -14.70 20.55 -9.99
C PRO A 267 -15.20 19.96 -11.31
N GLN A 268 -14.78 18.73 -11.58
CA GLN A 268 -15.33 17.88 -12.63
C GLN A 268 -16.64 17.24 -12.13
N LEU A 269 -17.71 17.34 -12.92
CA LEU A 269 -18.95 16.59 -12.69
C LEU A 269 -18.80 15.17 -13.24
N LEU A 270 -19.00 14.17 -12.37
CA LEU A 270 -18.97 12.75 -12.73
C LEU A 270 -20.37 12.16 -12.88
N TYR A 271 -21.31 12.63 -12.06
CA TYR A 271 -22.71 12.21 -12.08
C TYR A 271 -23.62 13.31 -11.58
N ALA A 272 -24.82 13.44 -12.15
CA ALA A 272 -25.92 14.23 -11.61
C ALA A 272 -27.24 13.54 -11.99
N GLY A 273 -27.92 12.96 -11.02
CA GLY A 273 -29.14 12.19 -11.26
C GLY A 273 -29.89 11.90 -9.97
N ARG A 274 -31.02 11.19 -10.08
CA ARG A 274 -31.74 10.69 -8.90
C ARG A 274 -31.20 9.32 -8.49
N VAL A 275 -30.99 9.14 -7.19
CA VAL A 275 -30.53 7.89 -6.58
C VAL A 275 -31.61 7.48 -5.59
N GLY A 276 -32.43 6.49 -5.97
CA GLY A 276 -33.79 6.39 -5.43
C GLY A 276 -34.52 7.72 -5.63
N ASP A 277 -35.08 8.27 -4.56
CA ASP A 277 -35.77 9.57 -4.60
C ASP A 277 -34.85 10.77 -4.31
N THR A 278 -33.55 10.55 -4.10
CA THR A 278 -32.61 11.59 -3.67
C THR A 278 -31.81 12.16 -4.85
N PRO A 279 -32.00 13.45 -5.21
CA PRO A 279 -31.14 14.11 -6.19
C PRO A 279 -29.70 14.14 -5.70
N THR A 280 -28.79 13.59 -6.49
CA THR A 280 -27.40 13.34 -6.11
C THR A 280 -26.45 13.79 -7.21
N ALA A 281 -25.40 14.53 -6.85
CA ALA A 281 -24.29 14.86 -7.75
C ALA A 281 -22.96 14.33 -7.21
N MET A 282 -22.10 13.85 -8.10
CA MET A 282 -20.75 13.40 -7.78
C MET A 282 -19.74 14.36 -8.42
N LEU A 283 -18.94 15.01 -7.59
CA LEU A 283 -17.99 16.06 -7.96
C LEU A 283 -16.56 15.60 -7.64
N ARG A 284 -15.60 16.02 -8.46
CA ARG A 284 -14.19 15.66 -8.27
C ARG A 284 -13.26 16.83 -8.53
N HIS A 285 -12.20 16.92 -7.72
CA HIS A 285 -11.04 17.76 -8.03
C HIS A 285 -9.75 17.08 -7.53
N GLY A 286 -8.86 16.74 -8.46
CA GLY A 286 -7.65 15.97 -8.15
C GLY A 286 -7.98 14.57 -7.58
N ALA A 287 -7.53 14.27 -6.37
CA ALA A 287 -7.84 12.99 -5.70
C ALA A 287 -9.14 13.03 -4.88
N ARG A 288 -9.70 14.23 -4.66
CA ARG A 288 -10.90 14.41 -3.85
C ARG A 288 -12.14 14.11 -4.66
N ILE A 289 -13.04 13.31 -4.10
CA ILE A 289 -14.35 12.99 -4.64
C ILE A 289 -15.36 13.34 -3.56
N ALA A 290 -16.42 14.06 -3.93
CA ALA A 290 -17.46 14.47 -3.01
C ALA A 290 -18.84 14.24 -3.62
N ARG A 291 -19.76 13.80 -2.76
CA ARG A 291 -21.16 13.55 -3.09
C ARG A 291 -22.02 14.66 -2.50
N TYR A 292 -22.79 15.29 -3.37
CA TYR A 292 -23.81 16.27 -3.02
C TYR A 292 -25.19 15.62 -3.03
N THR A 293 -26.01 15.86 -2.00
CA THR A 293 -27.38 15.31 -1.92
C THR A 293 -28.42 16.36 -1.49
N GLU A 294 -29.63 16.29 -2.05
CA GLU A 294 -30.79 17.12 -1.69
C GLU A 294 -31.88 16.28 -0.99
N PRO A 295 -32.72 16.86 -0.10
CA PRO A 295 -32.92 18.30 0.17
C PRO A 295 -31.94 18.90 1.19
N ARG A 296 -31.16 18.08 1.90
CA ARG A 296 -30.26 18.54 2.96
C ARG A 296 -29.11 19.42 2.45
N ARG A 297 -28.84 19.41 1.14
CA ARG A 297 -27.76 20.14 0.46
C ARG A 297 -26.39 19.85 1.09
N THR A 298 -26.17 18.60 1.50
CA THR A 298 -24.92 18.16 2.12
C THR A 298 -23.88 17.86 1.07
N LEU A 299 -22.61 18.09 1.40
CA LEU A 299 -21.47 17.70 0.58
C LEU A 299 -20.53 16.83 1.43
N GLU A 300 -20.47 15.55 1.10
CA GLU A 300 -19.74 14.51 1.84
C GLU A 300 -18.58 13.98 0.99
N ASP A 301 -17.42 13.78 1.61
CA ASP A 301 -16.28 13.17 0.91
C ASP A 301 -16.50 11.67 0.76
N VAL A 302 -16.34 11.17 -0.47
CA VAL A 302 -16.53 9.75 -0.78
C VAL A 302 -15.16 9.11 -0.99
N PRO A 303 -14.82 8.03 -0.26
CA PRO A 303 -13.60 7.28 -0.51
C PRO A 303 -13.67 6.60 -1.88
N ALA A 304 -12.57 6.62 -2.63
CA ALA A 304 -12.45 5.81 -3.84
C ALA A 304 -12.53 4.32 -3.46
N THR A 305 -13.38 3.55 -4.14
CA THR A 305 -13.52 2.12 -3.85
C THR A 305 -12.30 1.34 -4.33
N GLY A 306 -11.98 0.27 -3.59
CA GLY A 306 -11.31 -0.96 -4.01
C GLY A 306 -9.99 -0.96 -4.82
N ARG A 307 -9.95 -0.22 -5.94
CA ARG A 307 -8.96 -0.37 -7.01
C ARG A 307 -8.22 0.93 -7.34
N GLY A 308 -8.25 1.87 -6.41
CA GLY A 308 -7.76 3.22 -6.63
C GLY A 308 -8.75 4.04 -7.48
N PRO A 309 -8.32 5.17 -8.06
CA PRO A 309 -9.25 6.15 -8.64
C PRO A 309 -10.12 5.58 -9.77
N SER A 310 -9.69 4.55 -10.50
CA SER A 310 -10.46 3.99 -11.63
C SER A 310 -11.60 3.03 -11.25
N GLY A 311 -11.92 2.90 -9.96
CA GLY A 311 -12.95 2.00 -9.44
C GLY A 311 -14.39 2.54 -9.54
N LEU A 312 -15.31 1.82 -8.92
CA LEU A 312 -16.71 2.20 -8.71
C LEU A 312 -16.80 3.41 -7.76
N LEU A 313 -17.85 4.22 -7.83
CA LEU A 313 -18.12 5.27 -6.83
C LEU A 313 -19.45 5.02 -6.10
N ASP A 314 -19.46 5.22 -4.80
CA ASP A 314 -20.67 5.08 -3.97
C ASP A 314 -21.56 6.32 -4.13
N LEU A 315 -22.76 6.12 -4.67
CA LEU A 315 -23.79 7.16 -4.81
C LEU A 315 -24.69 7.23 -3.55
N GLY A 316 -24.59 6.25 -2.67
CA GLY A 316 -25.39 6.09 -1.46
C GLY A 316 -26.63 5.23 -1.64
N GLY A 317 -27.22 4.79 -0.53
CA GLY A 317 -28.42 3.95 -0.53
C GLY A 317 -28.22 2.63 -1.28
N GLY A 318 -26.98 2.11 -1.33
CA GLY A 318 -26.63 0.89 -2.07
C GLY A 318 -26.52 1.08 -3.58
N HIS A 319 -26.56 2.30 -4.10
CA HIS A 319 -26.38 2.58 -5.52
C HIS A 319 -24.93 2.94 -5.81
N TYR A 320 -24.46 2.56 -7.00
CA TYR A 320 -23.08 2.73 -7.36
C TYR A 320 -22.89 3.16 -8.81
N LEU A 321 -21.93 4.06 -9.03
CA LEU A 321 -21.55 4.52 -10.35
C LEU A 321 -20.43 3.66 -10.92
N LEU A 322 -20.74 2.93 -11.99
CA LEU A 322 -19.79 2.09 -12.72
C LEU A 322 -18.81 2.93 -13.56
N PRO A 323 -17.60 2.42 -13.80
CA PRO A 323 -16.72 3.02 -14.79
C PRO A 323 -17.37 3.08 -16.18
N PRO A 324 -17.14 4.15 -16.98
CA PRO A 324 -17.76 4.30 -18.31
C PRO A 324 -17.46 3.18 -19.29
N TRP A 325 -16.36 2.46 -19.08
CA TRP A 325 -15.93 1.33 -19.91
C TRP A 325 -16.41 -0.03 -19.38
N ALA A 326 -17.20 -0.07 -18.31
CA ALA A 326 -17.82 -1.31 -17.84
C ALA A 326 -18.90 -1.72 -18.84
N THR A 327 -18.83 -2.96 -19.33
CA THR A 327 -19.78 -3.49 -20.31
C THR A 327 -21.08 -4.00 -19.67
N GLY A 328 -21.16 -3.99 -18.34
CA GLY A 328 -22.31 -4.40 -17.55
C GLY A 328 -21.91 -4.79 -16.13
N ALA A 329 -22.91 -5.05 -15.29
CA ALA A 329 -22.72 -5.57 -13.95
C ALA A 329 -23.63 -6.78 -13.71
N GLN A 330 -23.15 -7.71 -12.89
CA GLN A 330 -23.85 -8.92 -12.50
C GLN A 330 -23.92 -9.01 -10.97
N ALA A 331 -25.01 -9.54 -10.47
CA ALA A 331 -25.17 -9.91 -9.08
C ALA A 331 -24.26 -11.11 -8.74
N PRO A 332 -24.02 -11.40 -7.45
CA PRO A 332 -23.12 -12.48 -7.05
C PRO A 332 -23.55 -13.88 -7.49
N ASP A 333 -24.83 -14.06 -7.82
CA ASP A 333 -25.43 -15.28 -8.37
C ASP A 333 -25.36 -15.35 -9.91
N GLY A 334 -24.93 -14.27 -10.58
CA GLY A 334 -24.83 -14.16 -12.03
C GLY A 334 -26.00 -13.43 -12.70
N GLY A 335 -27.04 -13.06 -11.94
CA GLY A 335 -28.15 -12.26 -12.46
C GLY A 335 -27.68 -10.90 -12.99
N ARG A 336 -28.29 -10.38 -14.06
CA ARG A 336 -27.95 -9.05 -14.58
C ARG A 336 -28.40 -7.97 -13.61
N ILE A 337 -27.56 -6.96 -13.38
CA ILE A 337 -27.92 -5.76 -12.64
C ILE A 337 -28.36 -4.69 -13.64
N ALA A 338 -29.51 -4.06 -13.36
CA ALA A 338 -29.95 -2.90 -14.12
C ALA A 338 -28.98 -1.72 -13.90
N VAL A 339 -28.58 -1.10 -15.00
CA VAL A 339 -27.68 0.06 -15.02
C VAL A 339 -28.32 1.14 -15.85
N ASP A 340 -28.54 2.30 -15.25
CA ASP A 340 -29.10 3.49 -15.89
C ASP A 340 -28.12 4.65 -15.74
N ASP A 341 -27.75 5.31 -16.84
CA ASP A 341 -26.71 6.34 -16.87
C ASP A 341 -25.38 5.94 -16.17
N GLY A 342 -25.07 4.64 -16.18
CA GLY A 342 -23.90 4.06 -15.50
C GLY A 342 -24.07 3.87 -13.99
N ALA A 343 -25.19 4.26 -13.41
CA ALA A 343 -25.55 3.98 -12.02
C ALA A 343 -26.30 2.63 -11.91
N THR A 344 -25.95 1.82 -10.92
CA THR A 344 -26.68 0.58 -10.61
C THR A 344 -27.98 0.89 -9.87
N GLY A 345 -28.95 -0.03 -9.94
CA GLY A 345 -30.01 -0.12 -8.92
C GLY A 345 -29.46 -0.37 -7.51
N PRO A 346 -30.32 -0.36 -6.47
CA PRO A 346 -29.90 -0.57 -5.08
C PRO A 346 -29.38 -1.99 -4.88
N LEU A 347 -28.17 -2.10 -4.33
CA LEU A 347 -27.50 -3.37 -4.05
C LEU A 347 -27.29 -3.54 -2.55
N THR A 348 -27.62 -4.73 -2.06
CA THR A 348 -27.35 -5.16 -0.69
C THR A 348 -26.83 -6.59 -0.71
N ALA A 349 -25.86 -6.90 0.15
CA ALA A 349 -25.33 -8.25 0.25
C ALA A 349 -26.42 -9.17 0.84
N ARG A 350 -26.71 -10.26 0.12
CA ARG A 350 -27.72 -11.26 0.51
C ARG A 350 -27.17 -12.25 1.52
N THR A 351 -26.72 -11.75 2.68
CA THR A 351 -26.25 -12.56 3.81
C THR A 351 -26.93 -12.10 5.10
N PRO A 352 -26.98 -12.94 6.16
CA PRO A 352 -27.65 -12.59 7.42
C PRO A 352 -27.08 -11.34 8.11
N CYS A 353 -25.82 -11.00 7.83
CA CYS A 353 -25.17 -9.82 8.39
C CYS A 353 -25.11 -8.64 7.42
N HIS A 354 -25.81 -8.72 6.28
CA HIS A 354 -25.80 -7.74 5.18
C HIS A 354 -24.39 -7.36 4.66
N ARG A 355 -23.41 -8.27 4.81
CA ARG A 355 -22.03 -8.11 4.31
C ARG A 355 -21.64 -9.29 3.42
N GLY A 356 -20.87 -9.04 2.39
CA GLY A 356 -20.43 -10.05 1.45
C GLY A 356 -20.37 -9.54 0.01
N PRO A 357 -20.22 -10.44 -0.97
CA PRO A 357 -20.23 -10.11 -2.38
C PRO A 357 -21.46 -9.26 -2.77
N LEU A 358 -21.23 -8.18 -3.51
CA LEU A 358 -22.26 -7.21 -3.94
C LEU A 358 -22.49 -7.24 -5.44
N LEU A 359 -21.42 -7.08 -6.21
CA LEU A 359 -21.52 -6.94 -7.67
C LEU A 359 -20.23 -7.39 -8.34
N TRP A 360 -20.40 -7.93 -9.54
CA TRP A 360 -19.32 -8.36 -10.40
C TRP A 360 -19.37 -7.60 -11.72
N PHE A 361 -18.21 -7.22 -12.23
CA PHE A 361 -18.09 -6.61 -13.56
C PHE A 361 -16.71 -6.88 -14.15
N ASN A 362 -16.61 -6.67 -15.46
CA ASN A 362 -15.34 -6.73 -16.17
C ASN A 362 -14.78 -5.33 -16.38
N ASP A 363 -13.49 -5.18 -16.15
CA ASP A 363 -12.74 -4.00 -16.57
C ASP A 363 -11.43 -4.39 -17.28
N ARG A 364 -10.57 -3.40 -17.55
CA ARG A 364 -9.33 -3.64 -18.32
C ARG A 364 -8.26 -4.46 -17.59
N GLN A 365 -8.25 -4.45 -16.25
CA GLN A 365 -7.30 -5.25 -15.47
C GLN A 365 -7.87 -6.66 -15.23
N GLY A 366 -9.14 -6.89 -15.59
CA GLY A 366 -9.80 -8.19 -15.59
C GLY A 366 -11.13 -8.19 -14.85
N PRO A 367 -11.72 -9.36 -14.60
CA PRO A 367 -12.93 -9.50 -13.82
C PRO A 367 -12.71 -9.06 -12.37
N VAL A 368 -13.71 -8.42 -11.78
CA VAL A 368 -13.69 -7.97 -10.37
C VAL A 368 -15.02 -8.29 -9.73
N MET A 369 -14.96 -8.89 -8.54
CA MET A 369 -16.08 -8.93 -7.60
C MET A 369 -15.80 -7.92 -6.51
N LEU A 370 -16.75 -7.02 -6.27
CA LEU A 370 -16.75 -6.14 -5.11
C LEU A 370 -17.61 -6.76 -4.01
N ALA A 371 -17.17 -6.60 -2.77
CA ALA A 371 -17.87 -7.07 -1.59
C ALA A 371 -17.93 -5.97 -0.53
N ASP A 372 -19.06 -5.91 0.17
CA ASP A 372 -19.19 -5.16 1.40
C ASP A 372 -18.54 -5.95 2.54
N LEU A 373 -17.52 -5.39 3.19
CA LEU A 373 -16.85 -5.96 4.35
C LEU A 373 -17.20 -5.23 5.66
N GLY A 374 -18.23 -4.38 5.64
CA GLY A 374 -18.67 -3.50 6.73
C GLY A 374 -17.83 -2.24 6.90
N GLY A 375 -17.01 -1.90 5.92
CA GLY A 375 -16.15 -0.71 5.94
C GLY A 375 -16.73 0.46 5.14
N PRO A 376 -16.00 1.58 5.06
CA PRO A 376 -16.48 2.81 4.40
C PRO A 376 -16.56 2.72 2.87
N ALA A 377 -16.12 1.61 2.26
CA ALA A 377 -16.20 1.36 0.83
C ALA A 377 -16.17 -0.15 0.55
N PRO A 378 -16.82 -0.63 -0.53
CA PRO A 378 -16.64 -1.99 -1.01
C PRO A 378 -15.19 -2.29 -1.40
N ALA A 379 -14.77 -3.54 -1.17
CA ALA A 379 -13.43 -4.04 -1.47
C ALA A 379 -13.46 -5.03 -2.64
N ALA A 380 -12.42 -5.04 -3.46
CA ALA A 380 -12.22 -6.11 -4.44
C ALA A 380 -11.87 -7.41 -3.72
N VAL A 381 -12.57 -8.50 -4.04
CA VAL A 381 -12.37 -9.80 -3.40
C VAL A 381 -11.78 -10.86 -4.32
N HIS A 382 -10.78 -11.56 -3.80
CA HIS A 382 -10.08 -12.64 -4.45
C HIS A 382 -10.16 -13.92 -3.63
N TYR A 383 -10.04 -15.05 -4.31
CA TYR A 383 -10.08 -16.36 -3.70
C TYR A 383 -8.98 -17.27 -4.25
N ARG A 384 -8.31 -17.98 -3.35
CA ARG A 384 -7.44 -19.12 -3.65
C ARG A 384 -7.95 -20.35 -2.92
N SER A 385 -8.24 -21.42 -3.66
CA SER A 385 -8.63 -22.71 -3.08
C SER A 385 -7.43 -23.45 -2.50
N ALA A 386 -7.69 -24.51 -1.73
CA ALA A 386 -6.64 -25.35 -1.13
C ALA A 386 -5.74 -26.04 -2.16
N LYS A 387 -6.24 -26.28 -3.38
CA LYS A 387 -5.49 -26.86 -4.50
C LYS A 387 -4.94 -25.81 -5.48
N GLY A 388 -5.32 -24.55 -5.33
CA GLY A 388 -4.97 -23.47 -6.25
C GLY A 388 -3.58 -22.91 -5.99
N THR A 389 -2.86 -22.56 -7.06
CA THR A 389 -1.52 -21.96 -6.97
C THR A 389 -1.56 -20.43 -6.79
N ALA A 390 -2.56 -19.75 -7.37
CA ALA A 390 -2.73 -18.30 -7.31
C ALA A 390 -4.13 -17.88 -6.85
N ALA A 391 -4.22 -16.68 -6.25
CA ALA A 391 -5.50 -16.04 -5.99
C ALA A 391 -6.09 -15.50 -7.28
N LYS A 392 -7.39 -15.71 -7.48
CA LYS A 392 -8.14 -15.24 -8.64
C LYS A 392 -9.28 -14.35 -8.18
N ALA A 393 -9.72 -13.43 -9.02
CA ALA A 393 -10.95 -12.69 -8.79
C ALA A 393 -12.11 -13.67 -8.54
N VAL A 394 -12.97 -13.35 -7.59
CA VAL A 394 -14.14 -14.17 -7.33
C VAL A 394 -15.11 -14.04 -8.51
N ALA A 395 -15.50 -15.17 -9.10
CA ALA A 395 -16.51 -15.20 -10.15
C ALA A 395 -17.92 -15.38 -9.54
N PRO A 396 -18.99 -14.91 -10.23
CA PRO A 396 -20.37 -15.21 -9.85
C PRO A 396 -20.60 -16.72 -9.73
N GLY A 397 -21.45 -17.14 -8.79
CA GLY A 397 -21.76 -18.57 -8.56
C GLY A 397 -20.60 -19.47 -8.09
N SER A 398 -19.37 -18.95 -8.01
CA SER A 398 -18.18 -19.75 -7.68
C SER A 398 -18.14 -20.22 -6.22
N SER A 399 -17.29 -21.23 -5.94
CA SER A 399 -17.00 -21.63 -4.56
C SER A 399 -16.38 -20.49 -3.74
N GLY A 400 -15.65 -19.58 -4.39
CA GLY A 400 -15.07 -18.39 -3.75
C GLY A 400 -16.16 -17.43 -3.28
N ARG A 401 -17.21 -17.22 -4.07
CA ARG A 401 -18.39 -16.42 -3.67
C ARG A 401 -19.03 -16.99 -2.40
N ARG A 402 -19.31 -18.30 -2.39
CA ARG A 402 -19.88 -18.99 -1.21
C ARG A 402 -18.97 -18.93 0.02
N LEU A 403 -17.65 -18.84 -0.18
CA LEU A 403 -16.71 -18.69 0.94
C LEU A 403 -16.78 -17.26 1.50
N TRP A 404 -16.80 -16.26 0.63
CA TRP A 404 -16.90 -14.85 1.02
C TRP A 404 -18.22 -14.51 1.72
N ASP A 405 -19.34 -15.12 1.35
CA ASP A 405 -20.61 -14.94 2.09
C ASP A 405 -20.46 -15.30 3.58
N ARG A 406 -19.73 -16.38 3.87
CA ARG A 406 -19.48 -16.83 5.25
C ARG A 406 -18.41 -15.99 5.93
N LEU A 407 -17.32 -15.69 5.23
CA LEU A 407 -16.21 -14.91 5.78
C LEU A 407 -16.60 -13.49 6.16
N ALA A 408 -17.45 -12.85 5.35
CA ALA A 408 -17.89 -11.48 5.62
C ALA A 408 -18.61 -11.37 6.96
N CYS A 409 -19.45 -12.36 7.30
CA CYS A 409 -20.12 -12.41 8.62
C CYS A 409 -19.22 -12.92 9.74
N ALA A 410 -18.30 -13.84 9.45
CA ALA A 410 -17.39 -14.43 10.43
C ALA A 410 -16.33 -13.45 10.99
N ARG A 411 -16.16 -12.29 10.36
CA ARG A 411 -15.11 -11.32 10.66
C ARG A 411 -15.73 -10.01 11.16
N PRO A 412 -15.09 -9.31 12.10
CA PRO A 412 -15.46 -7.94 12.44
C PRO A 412 -15.41 -7.03 11.23
N ALA A 413 -16.31 -6.06 11.18
CA ALA A 413 -16.29 -4.99 10.20
C ALA A 413 -14.96 -4.23 10.26
N SER A 414 -14.40 -3.90 9.10
CA SER A 414 -13.16 -3.12 9.05
C SER A 414 -13.47 -1.64 9.23
N THR A 415 -12.93 -1.02 10.28
CA THR A 415 -13.01 0.44 10.47
C THR A 415 -12.17 1.22 9.45
N ARG A 416 -11.21 0.53 8.80
CA ARG A 416 -10.35 1.11 7.76
C ARG A 416 -10.87 0.77 6.37
N PRO A 417 -10.76 1.69 5.39
CA PRO A 417 -11.08 1.41 3.99
C PRO A 417 -10.22 0.26 3.45
N VAL A 418 -10.87 -0.84 3.07
CA VAL A 418 -10.22 -1.99 2.44
C VAL A 418 -10.30 -1.82 0.94
N ALA A 419 -9.14 -1.76 0.28
CA ALA A 419 -9.06 -1.70 -1.17
C ALA A 419 -9.22 -3.12 -1.75
N ASP A 420 -8.40 -4.05 -1.27
CA ASP A 420 -8.30 -5.38 -1.87
C ASP A 420 -8.21 -6.44 -0.77
N ALA A 421 -9.01 -7.50 -0.89
CA ALA A 421 -9.13 -8.56 0.10
C ALA A 421 -8.98 -9.93 -0.56
N ALA A 422 -8.08 -10.76 -0.02
CA ALA A 422 -7.79 -12.09 -0.56
C ALA A 422 -8.03 -13.16 0.49
N ALA A 423 -8.88 -14.14 0.18
CA ALA A 423 -9.14 -15.30 1.01
C ALA A 423 -8.40 -16.52 0.45
N TRP A 424 -7.51 -17.11 1.25
CA TRP A 424 -6.85 -18.36 0.91
C TRP A 424 -7.33 -19.48 1.83
N GLU A 425 -8.14 -20.39 1.28
CA GLU A 425 -8.45 -21.66 1.93
C GLU A 425 -7.18 -22.52 1.88
N PHE A 426 -6.40 -22.55 2.96
CA PHE A 426 -5.14 -23.29 2.97
C PHE A 426 -5.31 -24.73 3.43
N TRP A 427 -6.41 -25.05 4.11
CA TRP A 427 -6.77 -26.40 4.52
C TRP A 427 -8.28 -26.64 4.47
N SER A 428 -8.69 -27.82 4.05
CA SER A 428 -10.05 -28.32 4.18
C SER A 428 -10.03 -29.82 4.45
N GLY A 429 -10.88 -30.28 5.38
CA GLY A 429 -10.89 -31.67 5.84
C GLY A 429 -11.81 -31.88 7.03
N LYS A 430 -11.94 -33.14 7.48
CA LYS A 430 -12.76 -33.49 8.64
C LYS A 430 -11.99 -33.17 9.92
N LEU A 431 -12.66 -32.54 10.88
CA LEU A 431 -12.17 -32.40 12.25
C LEU A 431 -12.56 -33.64 13.07
N PRO A 432 -11.91 -33.89 14.22
CA PRO A 432 -12.34 -34.94 15.15
C PRO A 432 -13.83 -34.82 15.49
N ASP A 433 -14.52 -35.97 15.58
CA ASP A 433 -15.96 -36.05 15.82
C ASP A 433 -16.85 -35.29 14.80
N GLN A 434 -16.34 -34.98 13.60
CA GLN A 434 -17.14 -34.37 12.52
C GLN A 434 -17.17 -35.23 11.26
N ALA A 435 -18.38 -35.47 10.75
CA ALA A 435 -18.57 -36.16 9.48
C ALA A 435 -18.28 -35.27 8.26
N ARG A 436 -18.55 -33.96 8.37
CA ARG A 436 -18.41 -32.98 7.27
C ARG A 436 -17.12 -32.17 7.41
N ALA A 437 -16.63 -31.66 6.28
CA ALA A 437 -15.35 -30.95 6.22
C ALA A 437 -15.44 -29.50 6.73
N ALA A 438 -14.56 -29.15 7.67
CA ALA A 438 -14.28 -27.78 8.04
C ALA A 438 -13.24 -27.17 7.10
N ARG A 439 -13.08 -25.84 7.15
CA ARG A 439 -12.19 -25.07 6.27
C ARG A 439 -11.38 -24.09 7.09
N TRP A 440 -10.08 -24.01 6.80
CA TRP A 440 -9.21 -23.00 7.37
C TRP A 440 -8.81 -21.99 6.31
N VAL A 441 -9.07 -20.72 6.60
CA VAL A 441 -8.89 -19.63 5.65
C VAL A 441 -8.00 -18.57 6.24
N CYS A 442 -6.94 -18.20 5.54
CA CYS A 442 -6.16 -17.00 5.83
C CYS A 442 -6.70 -15.87 4.94
N THR A 443 -7.25 -14.83 5.58
CA THR A 443 -7.82 -13.67 4.90
C THR A 443 -6.88 -12.49 5.05
N ARG A 444 -6.41 -11.94 3.93
CA ARG A 444 -5.55 -10.77 3.87
C ARG A 444 -6.33 -9.57 3.40
N TYR A 445 -6.28 -8.48 4.15
CA TYR A 445 -6.75 -7.16 3.73
C TYR A 445 -5.58 -6.28 3.31
N THR A 446 -5.79 -5.54 2.23
CA THR A 446 -4.96 -4.44 1.75
C THR A 446 -5.79 -3.18 1.91
N TYR A 447 -5.33 -2.25 2.72
CA TYR A 447 -6.02 -1.00 2.99
C TYR A 447 -5.66 0.05 1.94
N ALA A 448 -6.52 1.07 1.78
CA ALA A 448 -6.31 2.14 0.80
C ALA A 448 -5.02 2.96 1.01
N ASP A 449 -4.49 2.98 2.24
CA ASP A 449 -3.21 3.62 2.60
C ASP A 449 -1.98 2.72 2.36
N GLY A 450 -2.17 1.53 1.77
CA GLY A 450 -1.12 0.55 1.50
C GLY A 450 -0.79 -0.37 2.67
N GLY A 451 -1.40 -0.16 3.85
CA GLY A 451 -1.27 -1.07 4.99
C GLY A 451 -1.85 -2.45 4.68
N THR A 452 -1.41 -3.47 5.41
CA THR A 452 -1.93 -4.84 5.24
C THR A 452 -2.16 -5.53 6.57
N SER A 453 -3.18 -6.38 6.64
CA SER A 453 -3.40 -7.28 7.77
C SER A 453 -3.79 -8.66 7.26
N ALA A 454 -3.49 -9.71 8.02
CA ALA A 454 -3.87 -11.07 7.66
C ALA A 454 -4.24 -11.86 8.91
N ARG A 455 -5.43 -12.47 8.90
CA ARG A 455 -5.92 -13.31 10.00
C ARG A 455 -6.50 -14.62 9.49
N ALA A 456 -6.32 -15.66 10.30
CA ALA A 456 -6.86 -16.98 10.03
C ALA A 456 -8.23 -17.17 10.69
N THR A 457 -9.09 -17.96 10.05
CA THR A 457 -10.42 -18.29 10.52
C THR A 457 -10.72 -19.74 10.19
N LEU A 458 -11.15 -20.50 11.19
CA LEU A 458 -11.69 -21.84 11.04
C LEU A 458 -13.21 -21.73 10.85
N ILE A 459 -13.73 -22.25 9.75
CA ILE A 459 -15.16 -22.29 9.44
C ILE A 459 -15.61 -23.75 9.48
N GLU A 460 -16.53 -24.06 10.40
CA GLU A 460 -17.15 -25.36 10.54
C GLU A 460 -18.25 -25.59 9.49
N PRO A 461 -18.62 -26.86 9.19
CA PRO A 461 -19.68 -27.18 8.23
C PRO A 461 -21.02 -26.51 8.54
N GLY A 462 -21.35 -26.33 9.82
CA GLY A 462 -22.57 -25.66 10.29
C GLY A 462 -22.50 -24.13 10.24
N GLY A 463 -21.44 -23.54 9.69
CA GLY A 463 -21.29 -22.09 9.55
C GLY A 463 -20.69 -21.38 10.77
N ARG A 464 -20.54 -22.07 11.91
CA ARG A 464 -19.80 -21.54 13.06
C ARG A 464 -18.36 -21.24 12.66
N ALA A 465 -17.91 -20.02 12.95
CA ALA A 465 -16.57 -19.56 12.62
C ALA A 465 -15.80 -19.18 13.88
N HIS A 466 -14.49 -19.43 13.86
CA HIS A 466 -13.59 -19.14 14.96
C HIS A 466 -12.42 -18.30 14.45
N GLU A 467 -12.13 -17.16 15.08
CA GLU A 467 -10.91 -16.43 14.80
C GLU A 467 -9.71 -17.13 15.45
N THR A 468 -8.69 -17.42 14.65
CA THR A 468 -7.55 -18.24 15.10
C THR A 468 -6.24 -17.45 15.12
N GLY A 469 -6.33 -16.12 15.05
CA GLY A 469 -5.20 -15.19 15.17
C GLY A 469 -4.64 -14.70 13.83
N ALA A 470 -3.45 -14.10 13.86
CA ALA A 470 -2.74 -13.64 12.68
C ALA A 470 -2.24 -14.82 11.81
N CYS A 471 -2.10 -14.61 10.51
CA CYS A 471 -1.51 -15.60 9.60
C CYS A 471 -0.54 -14.95 8.60
N ASP A 472 0.49 -15.69 8.20
CA ASP A 472 1.28 -15.33 7.03
C ASP A 472 0.49 -15.70 5.75
N PRO A 473 0.13 -14.73 4.88
CA PRO A 473 -0.61 -15.01 3.65
C PRO A 473 0.17 -15.82 2.61
N ARG A 474 1.49 -16.00 2.76
CA ARG A 474 2.32 -16.84 1.89
C ARG A 474 2.46 -18.26 2.41
N ARG A 475 2.56 -18.44 3.73
CA ARG A 475 2.81 -19.72 4.40
C ARG A 475 1.95 -19.82 5.69
N PRO A 476 0.61 -19.84 5.57
CA PRO A 476 -0.27 -19.83 6.71
C PRO A 476 -0.12 -21.12 7.50
N VAL A 477 -0.01 -20.95 8.80
CA VAL A 477 -0.22 -21.99 9.80
C VAL A 477 -1.04 -21.36 10.90
N SER A 478 -2.04 -22.09 11.39
CA SER A 478 -2.89 -21.60 12.46
C SER A 478 -3.51 -22.76 13.22
N GLY A 479 -3.82 -22.52 14.49
CA GLY A 479 -4.40 -23.52 15.38
C GLY A 479 -5.17 -22.87 16.51
N LEU A 480 -6.09 -23.62 17.11
CA LEU A 480 -6.83 -23.21 18.30
C LEU A 480 -7.22 -24.42 19.15
N TRP A 481 -7.56 -24.14 20.40
CA TRP A 481 -8.39 -25.03 21.19
C TRP A 481 -9.82 -24.98 20.67
N TRP A 482 -10.29 -26.11 20.16
CA TRP A 482 -11.61 -26.29 19.59
C TRP A 482 -12.38 -27.35 20.37
N ARG A 483 -13.67 -27.10 20.60
CA ARG A 483 -14.56 -28.03 21.31
C ARG A 483 -15.42 -28.78 20.31
N SER A 484 -15.32 -30.10 20.31
CA SER A 484 -16.08 -30.96 19.40
C SER A 484 -17.57 -31.00 19.72
N PRO A 485 -18.43 -31.44 18.77
CA PRO A 485 -19.85 -31.68 19.05
C PRO A 485 -20.10 -32.64 20.21
N ARG A 486 -19.19 -33.60 20.43
CA ARG A 486 -19.20 -34.52 21.58
C ARG A 486 -18.68 -33.89 22.88
N LYS A 487 -18.49 -32.57 22.90
CA LYS A 487 -18.02 -31.76 24.04
C LYS A 487 -16.57 -32.06 24.48
N HIS A 488 -15.76 -32.67 23.62
CA HIS A 488 -14.33 -32.90 23.88
C HIS A 488 -13.47 -31.72 23.39
N TRP A 489 -12.38 -31.42 24.09
CA TRP A 489 -11.42 -30.40 23.72
C TRP A 489 -10.25 -30.98 22.94
N TYR A 490 -10.04 -30.44 21.76
CA TYR A 490 -8.89 -30.74 20.91
C TYR A 490 -8.11 -29.46 20.63
N TYR A 491 -6.80 -29.55 20.58
CA TYR A 491 -5.98 -28.55 19.91
C TYR A 491 -5.83 -28.99 18.46
N VAL A 492 -6.47 -28.26 17.55
CA VAL A 492 -6.39 -28.54 16.11
C VAL A 492 -5.56 -27.45 15.45
N ALA A 493 -4.65 -27.87 14.58
CA ALA A 493 -3.81 -26.96 13.83
C ALA A 493 -3.67 -27.43 12.38
N ALA A 494 -3.68 -26.47 11.46
CA ALA A 494 -3.52 -26.73 10.04
C ALA A 494 -2.44 -25.84 9.43
N SER A 495 -1.79 -26.34 8.38
CA SER A 495 -0.74 -25.64 7.62
C SER A 495 -1.04 -25.59 6.12
N ALA A 496 -0.38 -24.65 5.45
CA ALA A 496 -0.35 -24.56 4.00
C ALA A 496 0.19 -25.85 3.33
N PRO A 497 -0.15 -26.09 2.05
CA PRO A 497 0.52 -27.12 1.25
C PRO A 497 2.05 -27.06 1.35
N GLY A 498 2.70 -28.22 1.52
CA GLY A 498 4.16 -28.33 1.64
C GLY A 498 4.74 -28.00 3.02
N ALA A 499 3.90 -27.81 4.04
CA ALA A 499 4.33 -27.61 5.42
C ALA A 499 3.59 -28.55 6.38
N VAL A 500 4.25 -28.90 7.48
CA VAL A 500 3.74 -29.79 8.53
C VAL A 500 3.67 -29.02 9.85
N PRO A 501 2.49 -28.96 10.51
CA PRO A 501 2.33 -28.24 11.76
C PRO A 501 2.92 -29.03 12.94
N HIS A 502 3.56 -28.31 13.86
CA HIS A 502 4.22 -28.83 15.06
C HIS A 502 3.81 -27.99 16.26
N VAL A 503 3.53 -28.65 17.38
CA VAL A 503 3.00 -28.01 18.57
C VAL A 503 3.87 -28.34 19.78
N THR A 504 4.08 -27.37 20.65
CA THR A 504 4.70 -27.54 21.98
C THR A 504 3.86 -26.85 23.05
N GLY A 505 3.96 -27.31 24.30
CA GLY A 505 3.15 -26.85 25.42
C GLY A 505 2.36 -27.99 26.08
N PRO A 506 1.30 -27.68 26.84
CA PRO A 506 0.51 -28.69 27.57
C PRO A 506 -0.47 -29.43 26.65
N VAL A 507 0.08 -30.17 25.68
CA VAL A 507 -0.65 -30.89 24.65
C VAL A 507 -0.02 -32.27 24.41
N GLU A 508 -0.87 -33.27 24.22
CA GLU A 508 -0.49 -34.62 23.81
C GLU A 508 -0.96 -34.84 22.37
N VAL A 509 -0.02 -35.10 21.46
CA VAL A 509 -0.33 -35.27 20.03
C VAL A 509 -1.07 -36.60 19.84
N ALA A 510 -2.37 -36.52 19.55
CA ALA A 510 -3.22 -37.68 19.30
C ALA A 510 -3.08 -38.20 17.87
N GLY A 511 -2.75 -37.34 16.92
CA GLY A 511 -2.55 -37.75 15.54
C GLY A 511 -2.12 -36.63 14.62
N ARG A 512 -1.48 -37.01 13.52
CA ARG A 512 -1.08 -36.10 12.44
C ARG A 512 -1.40 -36.75 11.10
N SER A 513 -2.17 -36.05 10.29
CA SER A 513 -2.50 -36.47 8.93
C SER A 513 -2.10 -35.37 7.96
N GLY A 514 -0.88 -35.49 7.43
CA GLY A 514 -0.25 -34.51 6.54
C GLY A 514 -0.23 -33.11 7.12
N ARG A 515 -1.21 -32.30 6.72
CA ARG A 515 -1.34 -30.86 7.03
C ARG A 515 -2.26 -30.54 8.20
N LEU A 516 -2.86 -31.56 8.83
CA LEU A 516 -3.65 -31.43 10.06
C LEU A 516 -2.89 -32.08 11.22
N LEU A 517 -2.77 -31.35 12.32
CA LEU A 517 -2.37 -31.86 13.61
C LEU A 517 -3.58 -31.82 14.55
N VAL A 518 -3.79 -32.93 15.25
CA VAL A 518 -4.76 -33.06 16.34
C VAL A 518 -3.99 -33.43 17.59
N ALA A 519 -4.14 -32.61 18.61
CA ALA A 519 -3.65 -32.89 19.95
C ALA A 519 -4.78 -32.76 20.96
N THR A 520 -4.57 -33.32 22.13
CA THR A 520 -5.50 -33.29 23.25
C THR A 520 -4.82 -32.68 24.46
N GLY A 521 -5.62 -32.22 25.42
CA GLY A 521 -5.11 -31.94 26.75
C GLY A 521 -5.15 -33.19 27.63
N PRO A 522 -4.56 -33.13 28.84
CA PRO A 522 -4.58 -34.25 29.80
C PRO A 522 -5.98 -34.74 30.16
N ARG A 523 -7.00 -33.89 29.99
CA ARG A 523 -8.42 -34.22 30.23
C ARG A 523 -9.28 -33.74 29.08
N LEU A 524 -9.92 -34.64 28.34
CA LEU A 524 -10.74 -34.33 27.16
C LEU A 524 -11.91 -33.37 27.47
N LYS A 525 -12.49 -33.40 28.68
CA LYS A 525 -13.65 -32.58 29.05
C LYS A 525 -13.30 -31.16 29.52
N ARG A 526 -12.02 -30.85 29.76
CA ARG A 526 -11.58 -29.54 30.27
C ARG A 526 -10.55 -28.91 29.32
N ARG A 527 -10.76 -27.65 28.95
CA ARG A 527 -9.76 -26.90 28.17
C ARG A 527 -8.50 -26.72 29.03
N PRO A 528 -7.31 -27.13 28.55
CA PRO A 528 -6.06 -26.91 29.28
C PRO A 528 -5.78 -25.43 29.49
N ALA A 529 -5.23 -25.11 30.65
CA ALA A 529 -4.62 -23.82 30.93
C ALA A 529 -3.15 -23.88 30.51
N GLY A 530 -2.69 -22.90 29.73
CA GLY A 530 -1.31 -22.78 29.30
C GLY A 530 -1.16 -22.37 27.84
N ARG A 531 -0.02 -21.76 27.53
CA ARG A 531 0.28 -21.29 26.18
C ARG A 531 0.73 -22.48 25.33
N VAL A 532 0.12 -22.58 24.15
CA VAL A 532 0.49 -23.55 23.13
C VAL A 532 1.26 -22.82 22.04
N THR A 533 2.47 -23.29 21.74
CA THR A 533 3.31 -22.73 20.68
C THR A 533 3.16 -23.59 19.44
N LEU A 534 2.73 -22.97 18.34
CA LEU A 534 2.53 -23.62 17.05
C LEU A 534 3.60 -23.14 16.06
N THR A 535 4.27 -24.09 15.42
CA THR A 535 5.24 -23.85 14.35
C THR A 535 4.88 -24.69 13.13
N ALA A 536 5.40 -24.33 11.97
CA ALA A 536 5.30 -25.14 10.76
C ALA A 536 6.70 -25.38 10.20
N ARG A 537 7.00 -26.62 9.86
CA ARG A 537 8.24 -26.99 9.15
C ARG A 537 7.88 -27.32 7.72
N HIS A 538 8.64 -26.81 6.77
CA HIS A 538 8.51 -27.29 5.39
C HIS A 538 9.10 -28.68 5.30
N ALA A 539 8.45 -29.56 4.54
CA ALA A 539 9.13 -30.77 4.13
C ALA A 539 10.29 -30.32 3.23
N ASP A 540 11.52 -30.50 3.69
CA ASP A 540 12.70 -30.22 2.87
C ASP A 540 12.56 -30.99 1.56
N ALA A 541 12.71 -30.30 0.43
CA ALA A 541 12.93 -30.95 -0.85
C ALA A 541 14.33 -31.56 -0.80
N GLY A 542 14.44 -32.78 -0.27
CA GLY A 542 15.73 -33.42 -0.02
C GLY A 542 15.65 -34.94 0.05
N ARG A 543 15.45 -35.59 -1.10
CA ARG A 543 16.11 -36.85 -1.54
C ARG A 543 15.48 -37.34 -2.83
N ALA A 544 16.04 -36.88 -3.95
CA ALA A 544 16.04 -37.64 -5.20
C ALA A 544 17.51 -37.74 -5.63
N ASP A 545 18.27 -38.53 -4.86
CA ASP A 545 19.57 -39.07 -5.28
C ASP A 545 19.68 -40.46 -4.67
N ALA A 546 18.97 -41.39 -5.32
CA ALA A 546 19.16 -42.82 -5.23
C ALA A 546 18.83 -43.36 -6.62
N GLY A 547 19.84 -43.41 -7.47
CA GLY A 547 19.69 -43.86 -8.85
C GLY A 547 21.02 -43.84 -9.61
N ARG A 548 22.12 -44.26 -8.97
CA ARG A 548 23.32 -44.60 -9.72
C ARG A 548 23.06 -45.94 -10.42
N ALA A 549 22.83 -45.84 -11.72
CA ALA A 549 22.87 -46.95 -12.66
C ALA A 549 24.28 -47.57 -12.72
N GLY A 550 24.34 -48.87 -13.03
CA GLY A 550 25.54 -49.67 -13.24
C GLY A 550 25.37 -51.01 -12.50
N GLY A 551 24.78 -52.06 -13.08
CA GLY A 551 25.15 -52.64 -14.37
C GLY A 551 26.40 -53.50 -14.17
N ARG A 552 26.24 -54.75 -13.72
CA ARG A 552 27.29 -55.78 -13.79
C ARG A 552 27.11 -56.55 -15.11
N PRO A 553 28.19 -56.79 -15.88
CA PRO A 553 28.22 -57.88 -16.83
C PRO A 553 28.76 -59.16 -16.15
N ARG A 554 28.22 -60.28 -16.65
CA ARG A 554 28.47 -61.70 -16.32
C ARG A 554 27.74 -62.25 -15.10
#